data_AF-A0A9D4NVX0-F1
#
_entry.id   AF-A0A9D4NVX0-F1
#
_cell.length_a   1.000
_cell.length_b   1.000
_cell.length_c   1.000
_cell.angle_alpha   90.00
_cell.angle_beta   90.00
_cell.angle_gamma   90.00
#
_symmetry.space_group_name_H-M   'P 1'
#
loop_
_entity.id
_entity.type
_entity.pdbx_description
1 polymer ?
#
loop_
_entity_poly.entity_id
_entity_poly.type
_entity_poly.pdbx_seq_one_letter_code
_entity_poly.pdbx_strand_id
1 'polypeptide(L)'
;MGVTEHDYIKDLYFVIENYIDRIEQSQLIDVKDFELIFNHFKDIYDINRMFFQDLSQRLQESMNRDFNFCDLFHHYLERMQPNYRKFFSNQIQASVRLQNMIEMNRTFENLLRQISIETKSHLPLSSYLIKPMQRITKYPLLIEKILHHTPPNHGDYNDCQKTLEFARKFCIDLNETCRKTDNFDKLHWIQQHVRIPAKTLRRSIDFNSETQFLGPRTLIRTGILIKSPSSRVLVGFLFNDFFMLATPDKSGLKLRNVTNFFQTKSAYSATYTLYRKPMFLDRFQMADLIGFESQLNPFLFRLYFKHEKRYLNLRSHSANDCTNWLNDIYRAQQIYKDILSKLNRNNIISVGKPCGSLFITVVEAVQIYTINPEINVQIQISIGHDWDHITATFQTSIITCPKRNFLQKNNSFNRMSSLSLSTNNLNNLKSEHRPLSPAAAIKISSFGGPCRVEWNHDTKLLLYNLDDYLLIRCSDVNPFEPRRCLGERRLLLRNLLDESRSIGGTMTQNIQLHAPQNQERFINLFDHSHQHCRPSLLIKYKFLLYNNS
;
A
#
# COMPACT_ATOMS: atom_id res chain seq x y z
N MET A 1 9.83 -2.43 -35.82
CA MET A 1 8.90 -2.60 -34.66
C MET A 1 8.41 -4.03 -34.58
N GLY A 2 7.79 -4.59 -35.63
CA GLY A 2 7.38 -6.00 -35.67
C GLY A 2 8.52 -6.99 -35.37
N VAL A 3 9.71 -6.79 -35.96
CA VAL A 3 10.90 -7.62 -35.68
C VAL A 3 11.26 -7.61 -34.18
N THR A 4 11.31 -6.43 -33.56
CA THR A 4 11.72 -6.33 -32.15
C THR A 4 10.63 -6.77 -31.16
N GLU A 5 9.36 -6.80 -31.58
CA GLU A 5 8.28 -7.40 -30.80
C GLU A 5 8.38 -8.93 -30.85
N HIS A 6 8.57 -9.50 -32.04
CA HIS A 6 8.79 -10.93 -32.22
C HIS A 6 9.96 -11.47 -31.38
N ASP A 7 11.10 -10.78 -31.40
CA ASP A 7 12.26 -11.18 -30.58
C ASP A 7 11.96 -11.10 -29.08
N TYR A 8 11.19 -10.10 -28.65
CA TYR A 8 10.75 -9.99 -27.26
C TYR A 8 9.82 -11.14 -26.85
N ILE A 9 8.84 -11.51 -27.69
CA ILE A 9 7.96 -12.66 -27.42
C ILE A 9 8.76 -13.96 -27.34
N LYS A 10 9.73 -14.15 -28.24
CA LYS A 10 10.64 -15.30 -28.20
C LYS A 10 11.42 -15.37 -26.88
N ASP A 11 11.96 -14.24 -26.43
CA ASP A 11 12.67 -14.16 -25.16
C ASP A 11 11.77 -14.52 -23.97
N LEU A 12 10.52 -14.04 -23.96
CA LEU A 12 9.56 -14.37 -22.90
C LEU A 12 9.19 -15.86 -22.91
N TYR A 13 8.86 -16.40 -24.08
CA TYR A 13 8.53 -17.82 -24.23
C TYR A 13 9.72 -18.71 -23.82
N PHE A 14 10.93 -18.33 -24.21
CA PHE A 14 12.16 -19.02 -23.84
C PHE A 14 12.31 -19.17 -22.33
N VAL A 15 12.02 -18.11 -21.56
CA VAL A 15 12.04 -18.18 -20.09
C VAL A 15 10.99 -19.14 -19.55
N ILE A 16 9.77 -19.09 -20.08
CA ILE A 16 8.67 -19.97 -19.64
C ILE A 16 9.06 -21.44 -19.84
N GLU A 17 9.41 -21.79 -21.07
CA GLU A 17 9.68 -23.17 -21.49
C GLU A 17 10.94 -23.75 -20.85
N ASN A 18 12.02 -22.95 -20.72
CA ASN A 18 13.32 -23.49 -20.34
C ASN A 18 13.68 -23.25 -18.87
N TYR A 19 13.17 -22.18 -18.26
CA TYR A 19 13.48 -21.86 -16.86
C TYR A 19 12.30 -22.13 -15.93
N ILE A 20 11.13 -21.53 -16.17
CA ILE A 20 10.01 -21.59 -15.21
C ILE A 20 9.59 -23.03 -14.97
N ASP A 21 9.29 -23.78 -16.03
CA ASP A 21 8.78 -25.16 -15.90
C ASP A 21 9.82 -26.09 -15.23
N ARG A 22 11.11 -25.92 -15.53
CA ARG A 22 12.18 -26.73 -14.93
C ARG A 22 12.45 -26.37 -13.47
N ILE A 23 12.43 -25.07 -13.13
CA ILE A 23 12.59 -24.61 -11.75
C ILE A 23 11.42 -25.12 -10.90
N GLU A 24 10.19 -25.06 -11.42
CA GLU A 24 8.99 -25.58 -10.76
C GLU A 24 9.12 -27.08 -10.47
N GLN A 25 9.51 -27.88 -11.48
CA GLN A 25 9.69 -29.33 -11.36
C GLN A 25 10.85 -29.71 -10.42
N SER A 26 11.90 -28.89 -10.33
CA SER A 26 13.07 -29.18 -9.52
C SER A 26 12.79 -29.17 -8.01
N GLN A 27 11.73 -28.48 -7.57
CA GLN A 27 11.39 -28.24 -6.17
C GLN A 27 12.56 -27.69 -5.32
N LEU A 28 13.56 -27.06 -5.96
CA LEU A 28 14.71 -26.45 -5.28
C LEU A 28 14.38 -25.13 -4.59
N ILE A 29 13.24 -24.53 -4.94
CA ILE A 29 12.72 -23.30 -4.34
C ILE A 29 11.31 -23.55 -3.79
N ASP A 30 10.96 -22.86 -2.71
CA ASP A 30 9.63 -22.98 -2.13
C ASP A 30 8.57 -22.28 -3.01
N VAL A 31 7.30 -22.62 -2.80
CA VAL A 31 6.18 -22.09 -3.57
C VAL A 31 6.09 -20.56 -3.46
N LYS A 32 6.44 -19.99 -2.30
CA LYS A 32 6.35 -18.55 -2.07
C LYS A 32 7.39 -17.79 -2.88
N ASP A 33 8.62 -18.28 -2.93
CA ASP A 33 9.71 -17.71 -3.71
C ASP A 33 9.46 -17.89 -5.22
N PHE A 34 8.91 -19.04 -5.62
CA PHE A 34 8.50 -19.28 -6.99
C PHE A 34 7.43 -18.27 -7.43
N GLU A 35 6.36 -18.13 -6.63
CA GLU A 35 5.28 -17.18 -6.89
C GLU A 35 5.81 -15.73 -6.89
N LEU A 36 6.68 -15.36 -5.95
CA LEU A 36 7.27 -14.02 -5.89
C LEU A 36 8.03 -13.66 -7.19
N ILE A 37 8.72 -14.62 -7.79
CA ILE A 37 9.60 -14.38 -8.95
C ILE A 37 8.86 -14.53 -10.29
N PHE A 38 7.93 -15.48 -10.40
CA PHE A 38 7.39 -15.90 -11.71
C PHE A 38 5.87 -15.75 -11.89
N ASN A 39 5.08 -15.52 -10.83
CA ASN A 39 3.61 -15.66 -10.88
C ASN A 39 2.93 -14.84 -11.99
N HIS A 40 3.42 -13.62 -12.26
CA HIS A 40 2.85 -12.74 -13.30
C HIS A 40 3.61 -12.78 -14.63
N PHE A 41 4.67 -13.59 -14.76
CA PHE A 41 5.47 -13.60 -15.98
C PHE A 41 4.70 -14.20 -17.18
N LYS A 42 3.88 -15.22 -16.94
CA LYS A 42 2.99 -15.81 -17.95
C LYS A 42 1.93 -14.81 -18.43
N ASP A 43 1.35 -14.02 -17.51
CA ASP A 43 0.41 -12.93 -17.86
C ASP A 43 1.04 -11.90 -18.81
N ILE A 44 2.32 -11.54 -18.58
CA ILE A 44 3.07 -10.64 -19.46
C ILE A 44 3.28 -11.27 -20.83
N TYR A 45 3.66 -12.55 -20.89
CA TYR A 45 3.81 -13.26 -22.16
C TYR A 45 2.51 -13.28 -22.97
N ASP A 46 1.40 -13.67 -22.34
CA ASP A 46 0.12 -13.85 -23.04
C ASP A 46 -0.39 -12.54 -23.65
N ILE A 47 -0.36 -11.44 -22.90
CA ILE A 47 -0.85 -10.15 -23.43
C ILE A 47 0.02 -9.62 -24.57
N ASN A 48 1.35 -9.78 -24.48
CA ASN A 48 2.25 -9.33 -25.53
C ASN A 48 2.20 -10.26 -26.75
N ARG A 49 1.97 -11.56 -26.56
CA ARG A 49 1.75 -12.51 -27.67
C ARG A 49 0.49 -12.15 -28.44
N MET A 50 -0.61 -11.84 -27.76
CA MET A 50 -1.84 -11.39 -28.40
C MET A 50 -1.61 -10.09 -29.19
N PHE A 51 -0.91 -9.13 -28.57
CA PHE A 51 -0.52 -7.90 -29.26
C PHE A 51 0.30 -8.16 -30.53
N PHE A 52 1.30 -9.04 -30.45
CA PHE A 52 2.13 -9.40 -31.61
C PHE A 52 1.34 -10.07 -32.73
N GLN A 53 0.38 -10.94 -32.40
CA GLN A 53 -0.48 -11.61 -33.38
C GLN A 53 -1.32 -10.60 -34.15
N ASP A 54 -2.02 -9.72 -33.45
CA ASP A 54 -2.86 -8.70 -34.09
C ASP A 54 -2.02 -7.68 -34.86
N LEU A 55 -0.85 -7.31 -34.34
CA LEU A 55 0.09 -6.44 -35.03
C LEU A 55 0.58 -7.08 -36.34
N SER A 56 0.92 -8.38 -36.31
CA SER A 56 1.40 -9.12 -37.47
C SER A 56 0.31 -9.28 -38.52
N GLN A 57 -0.92 -9.59 -38.11
CA GLN A 57 -2.07 -9.66 -39.00
C GLN A 57 -2.32 -8.31 -39.66
N ARG A 58 -2.37 -7.22 -38.88
CA ARG A 58 -2.58 -5.88 -39.42
C ARG A 58 -1.46 -5.47 -40.37
N LEU A 59 -0.21 -5.83 -40.10
CA LEU A 59 0.93 -5.59 -41.01
C LEU A 59 0.79 -6.35 -42.34
N GLN A 60 0.27 -7.58 -42.33
CA GLN A 60 0.06 -8.37 -43.55
C GLN A 60 -1.07 -7.82 -44.42
N GLU A 61 -2.19 -7.45 -43.79
CA GLU A 61 -3.38 -6.91 -44.48
C GLU A 61 -3.14 -5.54 -45.13
N SER A 62 -2.13 -4.82 -44.65
CA SER A 62 -1.96 -3.40 -44.94
C SER A 62 -0.94 -3.10 -46.03
N MET A 63 -0.28 -4.10 -46.63
CA MET A 63 0.73 -3.96 -47.71
C MET A 63 0.34 -3.07 -48.92
N ASN A 64 -0.90 -2.58 -49.02
CA ASN A 64 -1.44 -1.79 -50.13
C ASN A 64 -2.24 -0.49 -49.75
N ARG A 65 -2.25 0.02 -48.50
CA ARG A 65 -3.05 1.22 -48.11
C ARG A 65 -2.41 2.11 -47.04
N ASP A 66 -2.85 3.37 -46.92
CA ASP A 66 -2.47 4.28 -45.81
C ASP A 66 -2.75 3.62 -44.45
N PHE A 67 -1.74 3.63 -43.58
CA PHE A 67 -1.65 2.73 -42.44
C PHE A 67 -1.92 3.45 -41.11
N ASN A 68 -2.98 3.05 -40.41
CA ASN A 68 -3.15 3.43 -39.01
C ASN A 68 -2.69 2.25 -38.14
N PHE A 69 -1.88 2.46 -37.11
CA PHE A 69 -1.49 1.42 -36.14
C PHE A 69 -1.60 1.89 -34.69
N CYS A 70 -1.68 3.20 -34.45
CA CYS A 70 -1.63 3.74 -33.10
C CYS A 70 -2.88 3.39 -32.29
N ASP A 71 -4.03 3.18 -32.92
CA ASP A 71 -5.25 2.63 -32.30
C ASP A 71 -5.03 1.25 -31.67
N LEU A 72 -4.37 0.33 -32.39
CA LEU A 72 -4.04 -1.01 -31.91
C LEU A 72 -3.07 -0.94 -30.73
N PHE A 73 -2.05 -0.08 -30.83
CA PHE A 73 -1.13 0.17 -29.72
C PHE A 73 -1.86 0.68 -28.48
N HIS A 74 -2.76 1.65 -28.65
CA HIS A 74 -3.53 2.20 -27.53
C HIS A 74 -4.32 1.11 -26.82
N HIS A 75 -5.09 0.33 -27.58
CA HIS A 75 -5.90 -0.76 -27.07
C HIS A 75 -5.07 -1.77 -26.26
N TYR A 76 -3.90 -2.16 -26.76
CA TYR A 76 -3.05 -3.12 -26.08
C TYR A 76 -2.30 -2.54 -24.89
N LEU A 77 -1.85 -1.27 -24.95
CA LEU A 77 -1.20 -0.62 -23.80
C LEU A 77 -2.16 -0.49 -22.61
N GLU A 78 -3.44 -0.18 -22.85
CA GLU A 78 -4.46 -0.17 -21.80
C GLU A 78 -4.64 -1.56 -21.16
N ARG A 79 -4.68 -2.62 -21.98
CA ARG A 79 -4.81 -4.01 -21.51
C ARG A 79 -3.54 -4.55 -20.83
N MET A 80 -2.37 -4.07 -21.24
CA MET A 80 -1.08 -4.38 -20.62
C MET A 80 -0.97 -3.78 -19.22
N GLN A 81 -1.52 -2.58 -18.99
CA GLN A 81 -1.39 -1.84 -17.73
C GLN A 81 -1.61 -2.65 -16.44
N PRO A 82 -2.74 -3.34 -16.24
CA PRO A 82 -2.97 -4.09 -15.01
C PRO A 82 -1.98 -5.25 -14.82
N ASN A 83 -1.59 -5.94 -15.89
CA ASN A 83 -0.67 -7.08 -15.82
C ASN A 83 0.75 -6.64 -15.48
N TYR A 84 1.24 -5.59 -16.14
CA TYR A 84 2.55 -5.00 -15.84
C TYR A 84 2.60 -4.38 -14.44
N ARG A 85 1.51 -3.76 -13.96
CA ARG A 85 1.45 -3.24 -12.60
C ARG A 85 1.62 -4.37 -11.56
N LYS A 86 0.90 -5.48 -11.73
CA LYS A 86 1.04 -6.65 -10.85
C LYS A 86 2.44 -7.24 -10.90
N PHE A 87 2.99 -7.44 -12.10
CA PHE A 87 4.34 -7.96 -12.29
C PHE A 87 5.39 -7.08 -11.61
N PHE A 88 5.31 -5.76 -11.79
CA PHE A 88 6.32 -4.84 -11.26
C PHE A 88 6.19 -4.48 -9.78
N SER A 89 5.03 -4.73 -9.17
CA SER A 89 4.80 -4.43 -7.75
C SER A 89 5.86 -5.09 -6.86
N ASN A 90 6.26 -6.33 -7.16
CA ASN A 90 7.21 -7.10 -6.34
C ASN A 90 8.58 -7.28 -6.99
N GLN A 91 8.85 -6.64 -8.15
CA GLN A 91 10.02 -6.96 -8.97
C GLN A 91 11.36 -6.71 -8.26
N ILE A 92 11.44 -5.69 -7.40
CA ILE A 92 12.66 -5.41 -6.62
C ILE A 92 12.92 -6.55 -5.63
N GLN A 93 11.89 -6.98 -4.88
CA GLN A 93 12.00 -8.11 -3.96
C GLN A 93 12.35 -9.41 -4.69
N ALA A 94 11.66 -9.68 -5.80
CA ALA A 94 11.90 -10.85 -6.64
C ALA A 94 13.35 -10.89 -7.13
N SER A 95 13.88 -9.77 -7.63
CA SER A 95 15.26 -9.68 -8.12
C SER A 95 16.29 -9.91 -7.01
N VAL A 96 16.09 -9.29 -5.84
CA VAL A 96 16.96 -9.49 -4.67
C VAL A 96 16.88 -10.93 -4.17
N ARG A 97 15.68 -11.51 -4.13
CA ARG A 97 15.48 -12.88 -3.67
C ARG A 97 16.15 -13.88 -4.61
N LEU A 98 15.97 -13.72 -5.92
CA LEU A 98 16.63 -14.53 -6.95
C LEU A 98 18.15 -14.47 -6.78
N GLN A 99 18.72 -13.27 -6.66
CA GLN A 99 20.17 -13.11 -6.50
C GLN A 99 20.69 -13.78 -5.22
N ASN A 100 19.99 -13.59 -4.10
CA ASN A 100 20.32 -14.26 -2.84
C ASN A 100 20.24 -15.80 -2.96
N MET A 101 19.29 -16.34 -3.73
CA MET A 101 19.20 -17.78 -3.95
C MET A 101 20.36 -18.30 -4.80
N ILE A 102 20.75 -17.56 -5.84
CA ILE A 102 21.91 -17.90 -6.68
C ILE A 102 23.19 -17.93 -5.83
N GLU A 103 23.40 -16.93 -4.97
CA GLU A 103 24.63 -16.84 -4.15
C GLU A 103 24.68 -17.86 -3.01
N MET A 104 23.54 -18.19 -2.41
CA MET A 104 23.48 -19.02 -1.19
C MET A 104 23.21 -20.50 -1.48
N ASN A 105 22.63 -20.84 -2.63
CA ASN A 105 22.24 -22.20 -2.97
C ASN A 105 22.96 -22.71 -4.24
N ARG A 106 24.08 -23.41 -4.03
CA ARG A 106 24.89 -23.98 -5.11
C ARG A 106 24.12 -24.96 -6.02
N THR A 107 23.16 -25.72 -5.50
CA THR A 107 22.40 -26.64 -6.35
C THR A 107 21.46 -25.89 -7.29
N PHE A 108 20.84 -24.81 -6.80
CA PHE A 108 20.03 -23.92 -7.62
C PHE A 108 20.88 -23.17 -8.66
N GLU A 109 22.04 -22.63 -8.28
CA GLU A 109 23.00 -22.02 -9.20
C GLU A 109 23.40 -23.00 -10.32
N ASN A 110 23.75 -24.24 -9.95
CA ASN A 110 24.12 -25.28 -10.91
C ASN A 110 22.98 -25.63 -11.87
N LEU A 111 21.73 -25.68 -11.40
CA LEU A 111 20.56 -25.88 -12.26
C LEU A 111 20.45 -24.76 -13.29
N LEU A 112 20.51 -23.49 -12.88
CA LEU A 112 20.44 -22.35 -13.81
C LEU A 112 21.58 -22.38 -14.84
N ARG A 113 22.79 -22.76 -14.40
CA ARG A 113 23.95 -22.92 -15.28
C ARG A 113 23.75 -24.06 -16.28
N GLN A 114 23.24 -25.20 -15.83
CA GLN A 114 22.93 -26.35 -16.68
C GLN A 114 21.91 -25.97 -17.76
N ILE A 115 20.80 -25.32 -17.37
CA ILE A 115 19.80 -24.81 -18.32
C ILE A 115 20.46 -23.89 -19.34
N SER A 116 21.31 -22.96 -18.91
CA SER A 116 22.01 -22.03 -19.81
C SER A 116 22.91 -22.74 -20.82
N ILE A 117 23.60 -23.82 -20.42
CA ILE A 117 24.48 -24.59 -21.30
C ILE A 117 23.66 -25.40 -22.31
N GLU A 118 22.63 -26.12 -21.85
CA GLU A 118 21.79 -26.97 -22.70
C GLU A 118 21.02 -26.16 -23.77
N THR A 119 20.53 -24.99 -23.37
CA THR A 119 19.80 -24.07 -24.25
C THR A 119 20.70 -23.17 -25.08
N LYS A 120 22.02 -23.21 -24.85
CA LYS A 120 23.01 -22.28 -25.42
C LYS A 120 22.65 -20.81 -25.17
N SER A 121 21.99 -20.51 -24.05
CA SER A 121 21.66 -19.14 -23.67
C SER A 121 22.94 -18.36 -23.38
N HIS A 122 23.06 -17.17 -23.98
CA HIS A 122 24.17 -16.23 -23.73
C HIS A 122 23.87 -15.24 -22.60
N LEU A 123 22.67 -15.27 -22.04
CA LEU A 123 22.22 -14.36 -20.99
C LEU A 123 21.82 -15.15 -19.73
N PRO A 124 22.15 -14.65 -18.52
CA PRO A 124 21.63 -15.22 -17.28
C PRO A 124 20.12 -14.95 -17.16
N LEU A 125 19.41 -15.76 -16.36
CA LEU A 125 17.98 -15.61 -16.12
C LEU A 125 17.58 -14.19 -15.69
N SER A 126 18.37 -13.55 -14.82
CA SER A 126 18.13 -12.18 -14.36
C SER A 126 18.07 -11.16 -15.52
N SER A 127 18.85 -11.37 -16.58
CA SER A 127 18.84 -10.53 -17.78
C SER A 127 17.59 -10.71 -18.64
N TYR A 128 16.93 -11.88 -18.59
CA TYR A 128 15.64 -12.04 -19.25
C TYR A 128 14.50 -11.43 -18.43
N LEU A 129 14.52 -11.57 -17.10
CA LEU A 129 13.46 -11.06 -16.22
C LEU A 129 13.34 -9.53 -16.22
N ILE A 130 14.38 -8.80 -16.64
CA ILE A 130 14.33 -7.34 -16.80
C ILE A 130 13.76 -6.90 -18.16
N LYS A 131 13.67 -7.79 -19.15
CA LYS A 131 13.20 -7.45 -20.51
C LYS A 131 11.80 -6.82 -20.55
N PRO A 132 10.81 -7.23 -19.73
CA PRO A 132 9.52 -6.53 -19.67
C PRO A 132 9.64 -5.04 -19.34
N MET A 133 10.54 -4.66 -18.43
CA MET A 133 10.75 -3.26 -18.07
C MET A 133 11.40 -2.50 -19.23
N GLN A 134 12.36 -3.15 -19.88
CA GLN A 134 13.02 -2.59 -21.07
C GLN A 134 12.07 -2.45 -22.25
N ARG A 135 11.07 -3.34 -22.39
CA ARG A 135 10.11 -3.27 -23.49
C ARG A 135 9.10 -2.15 -23.25
N ILE A 136 8.47 -2.09 -22.09
CA ILE A 136 7.43 -1.11 -21.83
C ILE A 136 7.95 0.33 -21.92
N THR A 137 9.20 0.56 -21.48
CA THR A 137 9.88 1.86 -21.59
C THR A 137 10.30 2.23 -23.01
N LYS A 138 10.36 1.27 -23.95
CA LYS A 138 10.64 1.53 -25.36
C LYS A 138 9.40 1.95 -26.15
N TYR A 139 8.18 1.56 -25.75
CA TYR A 139 6.98 1.92 -26.51
C TYR A 139 6.81 3.43 -26.72
N PRO A 140 6.99 4.32 -25.71
CA PRO A 140 6.94 5.76 -25.94
C PRO A 140 7.92 6.23 -27.02
N LEU A 141 9.15 5.72 -27.02
CA LEU A 141 10.18 6.10 -27.98
C LEU A 141 9.84 5.63 -29.41
N LEU A 142 9.24 4.44 -29.51
CA LEU A 142 8.83 3.88 -30.80
C LEU A 142 7.62 4.62 -31.37
N ILE A 143 6.63 4.94 -30.55
CA ILE A 143 5.43 5.69 -30.95
C ILE A 143 5.81 7.14 -31.31
N GLU A 144 6.71 7.77 -30.56
CA GLU A 144 7.24 9.09 -30.87
C GLU A 144 7.94 9.13 -32.24
N LYS A 145 8.71 8.07 -32.56
CA LYS A 145 9.32 7.93 -33.88
C LYS A 145 8.29 7.76 -34.99
N ILE A 146 7.20 7.02 -34.75
CA ILE A 146 6.08 6.90 -35.70
C ILE A 146 5.45 8.28 -35.91
N LEU A 147 5.03 8.94 -34.83
CA LEU A 147 4.40 10.26 -34.88
C LEU A 147 5.25 11.29 -35.63
N HIS A 148 6.57 11.27 -35.48
CA HIS A 148 7.49 12.15 -36.20
C HIS A 148 7.43 11.98 -37.73
N HIS A 149 7.14 10.78 -38.22
CA HIS A 149 7.04 10.46 -39.65
C HIS A 149 5.57 10.41 -40.15
N THR A 150 4.60 10.65 -39.26
CA THR A 150 3.17 10.72 -39.61
C THR A 150 2.80 12.18 -39.83
N PRO A 151 2.35 12.59 -41.03
CA PRO A 151 2.01 13.98 -41.28
C PRO A 151 0.70 14.37 -40.53
N PRO A 152 0.50 15.65 -40.15
CA PRO A 152 -0.65 16.07 -39.34
C PRO A 152 -2.03 15.82 -39.96
N ASN A 153 -2.10 15.67 -41.28
CA ASN A 153 -3.31 15.37 -42.03
C ASN A 153 -3.60 13.86 -42.15
N HIS A 154 -2.71 13.00 -41.66
CA HIS A 154 -2.88 11.54 -41.70
C HIS A 154 -3.85 11.08 -40.61
N GLY A 155 -4.68 10.07 -40.92
CA GLY A 155 -5.69 9.54 -39.99
C GLY A 155 -5.12 9.09 -38.63
N ASP A 156 -3.94 8.45 -38.65
CA ASP A 156 -3.25 7.97 -37.43
C ASP A 156 -2.64 9.08 -36.54
N TYR A 157 -2.51 10.32 -37.02
CA TYR A 157 -1.73 11.36 -36.31
C TYR A 157 -2.25 11.62 -34.89
N ASN A 158 -3.56 11.79 -34.74
CA ASN A 158 -4.20 12.04 -33.45
C ASN A 158 -4.11 10.82 -32.52
N ASP A 159 -4.25 9.62 -33.07
CA ASP A 159 -4.17 8.39 -32.28
C ASP A 159 -2.73 8.14 -31.81
N CYS A 160 -1.72 8.49 -32.61
CA CYS A 160 -0.33 8.45 -32.19
C CYS A 160 -0.01 9.44 -31.06
N GLN A 161 -0.57 10.65 -31.09
CA GLN A 161 -0.43 11.61 -29.98
C GLN A 161 -1.03 11.06 -28.68
N LYS A 162 -2.30 10.61 -28.72
CA LYS A 162 -2.97 10.03 -27.55
C LYS A 162 -2.23 8.82 -26.99
N THR A 163 -1.76 7.95 -27.89
CA THR A 163 -1.04 6.72 -27.51
C THR A 163 0.33 7.03 -26.91
N LEU A 164 1.03 8.04 -27.43
CA LEU A 164 2.30 8.50 -26.86
C LEU A 164 2.11 9.04 -25.44
N GLU A 165 1.10 9.89 -25.22
CA GLU A 165 0.77 10.41 -23.90
C GLU A 165 0.42 9.29 -22.92
N PHE A 166 -0.42 8.34 -23.36
CA PHE A 166 -0.76 7.17 -22.56
C PHE A 166 0.48 6.34 -22.20
N ALA A 167 1.33 6.01 -23.18
CA ALA A 167 2.53 5.21 -22.98
C ALA A 167 3.51 5.88 -22.00
N ARG A 168 3.67 7.21 -22.08
CA ARG A 168 4.48 8.00 -21.13
C ARG A 168 3.88 7.94 -19.72
N LYS A 169 2.58 8.18 -19.58
CA LYS A 169 1.88 8.10 -18.29
C LYS A 169 1.98 6.70 -17.68
N PHE A 170 1.85 5.67 -18.50
CA PHE A 170 1.97 4.28 -18.08
C PHE A 170 3.38 3.97 -17.53
N CYS A 171 4.44 4.43 -18.19
CA CYS A 171 5.81 4.27 -17.67
C CYS A 171 6.01 4.97 -16.31
N ILE A 172 5.46 6.18 -16.15
CA ILE A 172 5.51 6.92 -14.89
C ILE A 172 4.78 6.14 -13.79
N ASP A 173 3.56 5.66 -14.08
CA ASP A 173 2.74 4.90 -13.15
C ASP A 173 3.40 3.60 -12.68
N LEU A 174 4.09 2.88 -13.57
CA LEU A 174 4.84 1.68 -13.21
C LEU A 174 6.02 2.00 -12.28
N ASN A 175 6.79 3.04 -12.60
CA ASN A 175 7.89 3.47 -11.74
C ASN A 175 7.40 3.89 -10.34
N GLU A 176 6.27 4.61 -10.29
CA GLU A 176 5.60 4.98 -9.04
C GLU A 176 5.11 3.77 -8.25
N THR A 177 4.55 2.77 -8.93
CA THR A 177 4.12 1.51 -8.31
C THR A 177 5.31 0.80 -7.67
N CYS A 178 6.40 0.59 -8.42
CA CYS A 178 7.63 -0.01 -7.89
C CYS A 178 8.13 0.73 -6.64
N ARG A 179 8.18 2.06 -6.71
CA ARG A 179 8.68 2.90 -5.61
C ARG A 179 7.79 2.83 -4.37
N LYS A 180 6.48 2.83 -4.55
CA LYS A 180 5.50 2.77 -3.45
C LYS A 180 5.55 1.42 -2.75
N THR A 181 5.58 0.32 -3.50
CA THR A 181 5.65 -1.03 -2.91
C THR A 181 6.97 -1.22 -2.17
N ASP A 182 8.11 -0.89 -2.79
CA ASP A 182 9.43 -0.96 -2.12
C ASP A 182 9.49 -0.12 -0.84
N ASN A 183 8.89 1.08 -0.85
CA ASN A 183 8.77 1.89 0.36
C ASN A 183 7.90 1.21 1.43
N PHE A 184 6.73 0.68 1.05
CA PHE A 184 5.84 -0.03 1.95
C PHE A 184 6.57 -1.20 2.64
N ASP A 185 7.30 -2.00 1.87
CA ASP A 185 8.03 -3.17 2.39
C ASP A 185 9.13 -2.76 3.36
N LYS A 186 9.88 -1.71 3.04
CA LYS A 186 10.91 -1.14 3.93
C LYS A 186 10.31 -0.63 5.24
N LEU A 187 9.18 0.07 5.18
CA LEU A 187 8.48 0.56 6.37
C LEU A 187 7.90 -0.57 7.21
N HIS A 188 7.32 -1.57 6.57
CA HIS A 188 6.82 -2.78 7.22
C HIS A 188 7.96 -3.54 7.91
N TRP A 189 9.10 -3.67 7.25
CA TRP A 189 10.29 -4.25 7.85
C TRP A 189 10.74 -3.48 9.09
N ILE A 190 10.80 -2.14 9.03
CA ILE A 190 11.17 -1.30 10.17
C ILE A 190 10.19 -1.52 11.33
N GLN A 191 8.89 -1.61 11.06
CA GLN A 191 7.85 -1.86 12.05
C GLN A 191 8.07 -3.17 12.83
N GLN A 192 8.54 -4.21 12.14
CA GLN A 192 8.77 -5.53 12.72
C GLN A 192 10.12 -5.65 13.45
N HIS A 193 11.16 -4.94 12.97
CA HIS A 193 12.55 -5.15 13.41
C HIS A 193 13.06 -4.08 14.38
N VAL A 194 12.41 -2.91 14.44
CA VAL A 194 12.78 -1.83 15.37
C VAL A 194 11.87 -1.82 16.59
N ARG A 195 12.40 -2.25 17.72
CA ARG A 195 11.75 -2.22 19.03
C ARG A 195 11.74 -0.81 19.60
N ILE A 196 10.56 -0.34 19.98
CA ILE A 196 10.36 0.93 20.66
C ILE A 196 10.06 0.64 22.13
N PRO A 197 10.97 0.96 23.08
CA PRO A 197 10.69 0.75 24.50
C PRO A 197 9.49 1.58 24.94
N ALA A 198 8.55 0.97 25.67
CA ALA A 198 7.29 1.61 26.09
C ALA A 198 7.49 2.90 26.92
N LYS A 199 8.62 3.02 27.63
CA LYS A 199 8.96 4.22 28.41
C LYS A 199 9.41 5.40 27.54
N THR A 200 9.82 5.16 26.29
CA THR A 200 10.40 6.18 25.41
C THR A 200 9.33 7.03 24.73
N LEU A 201 8.21 6.43 24.33
CA LEU A 201 7.13 7.10 23.62
C LEU A 201 5.78 6.78 24.27
N ARG A 202 4.90 7.79 24.35
CA ARG A 202 3.53 7.63 24.88
C ARG A 202 2.60 6.87 23.92
N ARG A 203 2.92 6.87 22.62
CA ARG A 203 2.14 6.22 21.56
C ARG A 203 3.10 5.39 20.70
N SER A 204 2.64 4.24 20.23
CA SER A 204 3.35 3.46 19.22
C SER A 204 3.41 4.23 17.90
N ILE A 205 4.49 4.03 17.15
CA ILE A 205 4.62 4.56 15.79
C ILE A 205 4.16 3.45 14.85
N ASP A 206 3.18 3.76 14.01
CA ASP A 206 2.90 3.01 12.79
C ASP A 206 3.76 3.62 11.68
N PHE A 207 4.79 2.90 11.23
CA PHE A 207 5.70 3.41 10.21
C PHE A 207 5.04 3.55 8.84
N ASN A 208 4.02 2.74 8.55
CA ASN A 208 3.31 2.72 7.26
C ASN A 208 2.10 3.68 7.22
N SER A 209 2.02 4.56 8.23
CA SER A 209 0.96 5.56 8.37
C SER A 209 1.12 6.73 7.41
N GLU A 210 0.05 7.53 7.31
CA GLU A 210 0.17 8.91 6.89
C GLU A 210 1.00 9.71 7.89
N THR A 211 1.70 10.72 7.39
CA THR A 211 2.33 11.75 8.22
C THR A 211 1.30 12.79 8.64
N GLN A 212 1.69 13.76 9.46
CA GLN A 212 0.76 14.80 9.91
C GLN A 212 0.23 15.67 8.76
N PHE A 213 1.05 15.94 7.73
CA PHE A 213 0.69 16.86 6.64
C PHE A 213 1.47 16.68 5.32
N LEU A 214 2.38 15.71 5.24
CA LEU A 214 3.19 15.45 4.03
C LEU A 214 2.64 14.29 3.19
N GLY A 215 1.47 13.76 3.54
CA GLY A 215 0.93 12.53 2.97
C GLY A 215 1.63 11.27 3.51
N PRO A 216 1.74 10.20 2.71
CA PRO A 216 2.27 8.91 3.17
C PRO A 216 3.71 9.03 3.67
N ARG A 217 4.06 8.30 4.73
CA ARG A 217 5.46 8.25 5.18
C ARG A 217 6.33 7.60 4.13
N THR A 218 7.50 8.17 3.87
CA THR A 218 8.51 7.59 2.98
C THR A 218 9.86 7.49 3.67
N LEU A 219 10.55 6.38 3.48
CA LEU A 219 11.93 6.21 3.92
C LEU A 219 12.85 6.82 2.86
N ILE A 220 13.52 7.92 3.21
CA ILE A 220 14.43 8.65 2.32
C ILE A 220 15.81 8.00 2.33
N ARG A 221 16.36 7.73 3.52
CA ARG A 221 17.70 7.16 3.67
C ARG A 221 17.80 6.26 4.90
N THR A 222 18.58 5.20 4.76
CA THR A 222 19.07 4.39 5.88
C THR A 222 20.58 4.20 5.78
N GLY A 223 21.27 4.02 6.90
CA GLY A 223 22.71 3.91 6.93
C GLY A 223 23.29 3.75 8.34
N ILE A 224 24.53 3.28 8.40
CA ILE A 224 25.26 3.14 9.67
C ILE A 224 25.88 4.48 10.02
N LEU A 225 25.70 4.90 11.26
CA LEU A 225 26.24 6.15 11.80
C LEU A 225 26.96 5.87 13.11
N ILE A 226 28.12 6.49 13.33
CA ILE A 226 28.91 6.35 14.55
C ILE A 226 28.78 7.63 15.36
N LYS A 227 28.23 7.53 16.57
CA LYS A 227 28.13 8.68 17.48
C LYS A 227 29.53 9.09 17.94
N SER A 228 29.85 10.38 17.84
CA SER A 228 31.10 10.95 18.37
C SER A 228 30.84 11.74 19.67
N PRO A 229 31.69 11.63 20.72
CA PRO A 229 32.94 10.85 20.79
C PRO A 229 32.77 9.40 21.23
N SER A 230 31.57 8.98 21.68
CA SER A 230 31.35 7.68 22.34
C SER A 230 31.60 6.45 21.45
N SER A 231 31.84 6.65 20.14
CA SER A 231 32.08 5.61 19.13
C SER A 231 31.02 4.52 19.07
N ARG A 232 29.80 4.85 19.51
CA ARG A 232 28.64 3.93 19.51
C ARG A 232 28.12 3.81 18.09
N VAL A 233 27.97 2.57 17.62
CA VAL A 233 27.37 2.28 16.32
C VAL A 233 25.86 2.41 16.42
N LEU A 234 25.28 3.20 15.53
CA LEU A 234 23.85 3.47 15.37
C LEU A 234 23.43 3.14 13.94
N VAL A 235 22.13 2.93 13.75
CA VAL A 235 21.49 2.91 12.44
C VAL A 235 20.58 4.13 12.35
N GLY A 236 20.80 4.96 11.34
CA GLY A 236 19.96 6.11 11.04
C GLY A 236 18.86 5.74 10.05
N PHE A 237 17.64 6.17 10.33
CA PHE A 237 16.49 6.10 9.43
C PHE A 237 15.95 7.51 9.23
N LEU A 238 16.11 8.06 8.04
CA LEU A 238 15.55 9.35 7.65
C LEU A 238 14.25 9.13 6.89
N PHE A 239 13.17 9.66 7.44
CA PHE A 239 11.87 9.72 6.79
C PHE A 239 11.57 11.14 6.31
N ASN A 240 10.50 11.30 5.54
CA ASN A 240 10.01 12.61 5.12
C ASN A 240 9.51 13.50 6.27
N ASP A 241 9.13 12.93 7.43
CA ASP A 241 8.61 13.66 8.59
C ASP A 241 9.57 13.73 9.79
N PHE A 242 10.41 12.72 10.01
CA PHE A 242 11.39 12.72 11.11
C PHE A 242 12.66 11.93 10.81
N PHE A 243 13.69 12.17 11.62
CA PHE A 243 14.93 11.40 11.66
C PHE A 243 15.00 10.54 12.93
N MET A 244 15.24 9.24 12.77
CA MET A 244 15.27 8.25 13.84
C MET A 244 16.63 7.55 13.93
N LEU A 245 17.05 7.24 15.15
CA LEU A 245 18.27 6.49 15.42
C LEU A 245 17.94 5.24 16.24
N ALA A 246 18.47 4.10 15.83
CA ALA A 246 18.35 2.83 16.55
C ALA A 246 19.72 2.21 16.81
N THR A 247 19.78 1.29 17.77
CA THR A 247 20.97 0.51 18.09
C THR A 247 20.72 -0.96 17.83
N PRO A 248 21.64 -1.68 17.18
CA PRO A 248 21.49 -3.12 16.99
C PRO A 248 21.57 -3.86 18.33
N ASP A 249 20.73 -4.90 18.50
CA ASP A 249 20.64 -5.65 19.75
C ASP A 249 21.83 -6.64 19.95
N LYS A 250 22.47 -7.07 18.86
CA LYS A 250 23.72 -7.88 18.88
C LYS A 250 24.93 -6.98 18.60
N SER A 251 26.08 -7.26 19.23
CA SER A 251 27.29 -6.42 19.17
C SER A 251 27.66 -6.02 17.73
N GLY A 252 27.66 -4.72 17.46
CA GLY A 252 27.68 -4.08 16.13
C GLY A 252 28.95 -4.27 15.27
N LEU A 253 29.81 -5.24 15.62
CA LEU A 253 31.03 -5.56 14.85
C LEU A 253 30.71 -6.18 13.49
N LYS A 254 29.64 -6.98 13.37
CA LYS A 254 29.26 -7.62 12.10
C LYS A 254 28.49 -6.73 11.13
N LEU A 255 28.00 -5.56 11.58
CA LEU A 255 27.21 -4.66 10.74
C LEU A 255 28.03 -3.59 10.04
N ARG A 256 29.25 -3.24 10.48
CA ARG A 256 30.02 -2.10 9.92
C ARG A 256 30.20 -2.11 8.40
N ASN A 257 30.10 -3.26 7.76
CA ASN A 257 30.28 -3.44 6.32
C ASN A 257 28.95 -3.66 5.57
N VAL A 258 27.79 -3.55 6.25
CA VAL A 258 26.48 -3.70 5.62
C VAL A 258 26.10 -2.39 4.96
N THR A 259 25.97 -2.42 3.63
CA THR A 259 25.50 -1.29 2.83
C THR A 259 23.99 -1.32 2.61
N ASN A 260 23.38 -2.52 2.51
CA ASN A 260 21.96 -2.70 2.23
C ASN A 260 21.24 -3.53 3.31
N PHE A 261 20.61 -2.85 4.28
CA PHE A 261 19.87 -3.47 5.39
C PHE A 261 18.70 -4.37 4.95
N PHE A 262 18.10 -4.04 3.80
CA PHE A 262 16.89 -4.71 3.31
C PHE A 262 17.17 -5.87 2.35
N GLN A 263 18.43 -6.13 2.00
CA GLN A 263 18.77 -7.14 0.97
C GLN A 263 19.56 -8.32 1.55
N THR A 264 20.46 -8.09 2.51
CA THR A 264 21.29 -9.15 3.09
C THR A 264 20.55 -9.90 4.20
N LYS A 265 20.48 -11.24 4.13
CA LYS A 265 19.78 -12.09 5.12
C LYS A 265 20.20 -11.83 6.58
N SER A 266 21.48 -11.55 6.81
CA SER A 266 22.02 -11.25 8.15
C SER A 266 21.57 -9.88 8.69
N ALA A 267 21.42 -8.89 7.82
CA ALA A 267 20.95 -7.56 8.19
C ALA A 267 19.42 -7.50 8.30
N TYR A 268 18.73 -8.22 7.41
CA TYR A 268 17.27 -8.31 7.37
C TYR A 268 16.70 -9.01 8.61
N SER A 269 17.41 -10.00 9.18
CA SER A 269 16.98 -10.71 10.40
C SER A 269 17.45 -10.06 11.70
N ALA A 270 18.22 -8.97 11.63
CA ALA A 270 18.70 -8.29 12.81
C ALA A 270 17.57 -7.48 13.49
N THR A 271 17.61 -7.42 14.81
CA THR A 271 16.69 -6.61 15.62
C THR A 271 17.42 -5.39 16.16
N TYR A 272 16.68 -4.29 16.25
CA TYR A 272 17.19 -2.99 16.67
C TYR A 272 16.30 -2.44 17.77
N THR A 273 16.89 -1.65 18.66
CA THR A 273 16.17 -0.92 19.70
C THR A 273 16.33 0.58 19.48
N LEU A 274 15.23 1.33 19.58
CA LEU A 274 15.21 2.79 19.45
C LEU A 274 16.22 3.43 20.42
N TYR A 275 17.15 4.23 19.89
CA TYR A 275 18.22 4.86 20.67
C TYR A 275 17.75 6.08 21.46
N ARG A 276 16.95 6.93 20.82
CA ARG A 276 16.33 8.12 21.42
C ARG A 276 15.00 8.43 20.72
N LYS A 277 14.21 9.35 21.30
CA LYS A 277 12.98 9.84 20.67
C LYS A 277 13.25 10.32 19.23
N PRO A 278 12.39 9.98 18.25
CA PRO A 278 12.52 10.48 16.89
C PRO A 278 12.53 12.01 16.84
N MET A 279 13.33 12.54 15.93
CA MET A 279 13.64 13.95 15.81
C MET A 279 12.92 14.49 14.57
N PHE A 280 11.80 15.17 14.76
CA PHE A 280 11.09 15.82 13.66
C PHE A 280 11.99 16.81 12.92
N LEU A 281 11.81 16.92 11.61
CA LEU A 281 12.74 17.64 10.73
C LEU A 281 12.81 19.15 11.03
N ASP A 282 11.80 19.74 11.63
CA ASP A 282 11.76 21.14 12.08
C ASP A 282 12.50 21.41 13.41
N ARG A 283 12.79 20.37 14.20
CA ARG A 283 13.30 20.51 15.57
C ARG A 283 14.82 20.56 15.69
N PHE A 284 15.55 20.42 14.59
CA PHE A 284 17.01 20.49 14.56
C PHE A 284 17.52 21.22 13.32
N GLN A 285 18.75 21.71 13.40
CA GLN A 285 19.44 22.38 12.31
C GLN A 285 20.79 21.71 12.06
N MET A 286 21.22 21.67 10.81
CA MET A 286 22.61 21.32 10.52
C MET A 286 23.51 22.45 10.99
N ALA A 287 24.60 22.10 11.67
CA ALA A 287 25.59 23.05 12.13
C ALA A 287 26.89 22.84 11.35
N ASP A 288 27.47 23.94 10.88
CA ASP A 288 28.75 23.90 10.18
C ASP A 288 29.88 23.45 11.12
N LEU A 289 30.81 22.68 10.57
CA LEU A 289 32.09 22.40 11.22
C LEU A 289 33.00 23.60 10.97
N ILE A 290 33.40 24.31 12.02
CA ILE A 290 34.12 25.57 11.92
C ILE A 290 35.62 25.30 11.69
N GLY A 291 36.24 26.03 10.75
CA GLY A 291 37.69 26.05 10.55
C GLY A 291 38.28 24.68 10.19
N PHE A 292 39.39 24.31 10.84
CA PHE A 292 40.16 23.09 10.59
C PHE A 292 39.40 21.77 10.93
N GLU A 293 38.30 21.81 11.71
CA GLU A 293 37.50 20.59 12.01
C GLU A 293 36.90 19.94 10.76
N SER A 294 36.49 20.75 9.78
CA SER A 294 35.86 20.29 8.54
C SER A 294 36.82 19.51 7.65
N GLN A 295 38.06 20.00 7.53
CA GLN A 295 39.12 19.37 6.73
C GLN A 295 39.68 18.12 7.41
N LEU A 296 39.78 18.13 8.75
CA LEU A 296 40.30 16.99 9.51
C LEU A 296 39.28 15.85 9.67
N ASN A 297 37.98 16.14 9.60
CA ASN A 297 36.91 15.15 9.81
C ASN A 297 35.85 15.18 8.70
N PRO A 298 36.20 14.82 7.45
CA PRO A 298 35.29 14.89 6.31
C PRO A 298 34.10 13.92 6.39
N PHE A 299 34.14 12.95 7.30
CA PHE A 299 33.08 11.98 7.57
C PHE A 299 32.14 12.39 8.72
N LEU A 300 32.34 13.57 9.34
CA LEU A 300 31.56 14.03 10.47
C LEU A 300 30.48 15.04 10.02
N PHE A 301 29.27 14.90 10.53
CA PHE A 301 28.25 15.95 10.48
C PHE A 301 27.63 16.20 11.85
N ARG A 302 27.15 17.42 12.06
CA ARG A 302 26.67 17.93 13.35
C ARG A 302 25.24 18.43 13.23
N LEU A 303 24.38 17.93 14.11
CA LEU A 303 22.99 18.38 14.25
C LEU A 303 22.83 19.16 15.56
N TYR A 304 22.31 20.38 15.47
CA TYR A 304 22.03 21.26 16.61
C TYR A 304 20.55 21.24 16.98
N PHE A 305 20.25 20.97 18.25
CA PHE A 305 18.91 20.94 18.81
C PHE A 305 18.68 22.19 19.66
N LYS A 306 17.95 23.17 19.12
CA LYS A 306 17.72 24.47 19.78
C LYS A 306 17.13 24.34 21.18
N HIS A 307 16.09 23.50 21.34
CA HIS A 307 15.42 23.31 22.62
C HIS A 307 16.29 22.63 23.68
N GLU A 308 17.19 21.75 23.26
CA GLU A 308 18.09 21.01 24.16
C GLU A 308 19.40 21.78 24.40
N LYS A 309 19.68 22.83 23.61
CA LYS A 309 20.97 23.52 23.53
C LYS A 309 22.15 22.55 23.40
N ARG A 310 21.97 21.49 22.60
CA ARG A 310 22.93 20.39 22.47
C ARG A 310 23.22 20.06 21.01
N TYR A 311 24.43 19.57 20.78
CA TYR A 311 24.89 19.04 19.51
C TYR A 311 24.85 17.51 19.52
N LEU A 312 24.50 16.93 18.38
CA LEU A 312 24.67 15.52 18.08
C LEU A 312 25.68 15.38 16.94
N ASN A 313 26.83 14.80 17.26
CA ASN A 313 27.91 14.54 16.32
C ASN A 313 27.80 13.10 15.80
N LEU A 314 27.65 12.94 14.48
CA LEU A 314 27.49 11.65 13.82
C LEU A 314 28.55 11.51 12.71
N ARG A 315 29.22 10.36 12.69
CA ARG A 315 30.21 10.01 11.67
C ARG A 315 29.63 8.99 10.70
N SER A 316 29.71 9.25 9.41
CA SER A 316 29.34 8.33 8.33
C SER A 316 30.48 7.35 8.01
N HIS A 317 30.23 6.42 7.08
CA HIS A 317 31.25 5.48 6.62
C HIS A 317 32.31 6.14 5.72
N SER A 318 31.91 7.12 4.91
CA SER A 318 32.79 7.86 4.00
C SER A 318 32.40 9.33 3.91
N ALA A 319 33.31 10.17 3.40
CA ALA A 319 33.02 11.58 3.14
C ALA A 319 31.85 11.77 2.16
N ASN A 320 31.77 10.94 1.12
CA ASN A 320 30.64 10.96 0.19
C ASN A 320 29.31 10.62 0.87
N ASP A 321 29.31 9.61 1.75
CA ASP A 321 28.12 9.27 2.54
C ASP A 321 27.72 10.41 3.48
N CYS A 322 28.70 11.11 4.08
CA CYS A 322 28.46 12.31 4.90
C CYS A 322 27.70 13.38 4.11
N THR A 323 28.22 13.73 2.93
CA THR A 323 27.61 14.71 2.02
C THR A 323 26.20 14.28 1.60
N ASN A 324 26.00 13.00 1.31
CA ASN A 324 24.70 12.46 0.94
C ASN A 324 23.68 12.54 2.08
N TRP A 325 24.09 12.23 3.32
CA TRP A 325 23.25 12.41 4.51
C TRP A 325 22.85 13.87 4.70
N LEU A 326 23.81 14.80 4.60
CA LEU A 326 23.54 16.24 4.73
C LEU A 326 22.57 16.73 3.66
N ASN A 327 22.79 16.34 2.39
CA ASN A 327 21.93 16.72 1.27
C ASN A 327 20.50 16.21 1.43
N ASP A 328 20.32 14.95 1.84
CA ASP A 328 18.99 14.36 1.99
C ASP A 328 18.24 14.94 3.20
N ILE A 329 18.93 15.16 4.32
CA ILE A 329 18.35 15.85 5.48
C ILE A 329 17.94 17.27 5.08
N TYR A 330 18.80 18.01 4.38
CA TYR A 330 18.50 19.36 3.91
C TYR A 330 17.27 19.38 3.01
N ARG A 331 17.23 18.53 1.98
CA ARG A 331 16.11 18.43 1.04
C ARG A 331 14.80 18.11 1.76
N ALA A 332 14.82 17.12 2.66
CA ALA A 332 13.66 16.75 3.45
C ALA A 332 13.18 17.91 4.33
N GLN A 333 14.10 18.64 4.97
CA GLN A 333 13.78 19.83 5.76
C GLN A 333 13.19 20.97 4.91
N GLN A 334 13.67 21.19 3.69
CA GLN A 334 13.12 22.21 2.80
C GLN A 334 11.69 21.86 2.37
N ILE A 335 11.44 20.62 1.96
CA ILE A 335 10.10 20.15 1.60
C ILE A 335 9.14 20.27 2.80
N TYR A 336 9.59 19.84 3.98
CA TYR A 336 8.81 19.96 5.22
C TYR A 336 8.42 21.41 5.52
N LYS A 337 9.38 22.34 5.41
CA LYS A 337 9.16 23.78 5.66
C LYS A 337 8.29 24.44 4.59
N ASP A 338 8.49 24.10 3.32
CA ASP A 338 7.71 24.65 2.21
C ASP A 338 6.22 24.30 2.38
N ILE A 339 5.92 23.02 2.62
CA ILE A 339 4.55 22.56 2.85
C ILE A 339 3.97 23.20 4.12
N LEU A 340 4.74 23.24 5.22
CA LEU A 340 4.29 23.91 6.44
C LEU A 340 4.01 25.41 6.22
N SER A 341 4.81 26.09 5.41
CA SER A 341 4.61 27.49 5.08
C SER A 341 3.39 27.72 4.20
N LYS A 342 3.09 26.82 3.26
CA LYS A 342 1.88 26.84 2.43
C LYS A 342 0.62 26.65 3.28
N LEU A 343 0.66 25.72 4.23
CA LEU A 343 -0.42 25.51 5.21
C LEU A 343 -0.65 26.76 6.06
N ASN A 344 0.42 27.44 6.48
CA ASN A 344 0.32 28.67 7.26
C ASN A 344 -0.17 29.87 6.43
N ARG A 345 0.23 29.99 5.16
CA ARG A 345 -0.19 31.08 4.25
C ARG A 345 -1.65 30.96 3.82
N ASN A 346 -2.18 29.74 3.73
CA ASN A 346 -3.55 29.48 3.32
C ASN A 346 -4.59 29.64 4.47
N ASN A 347 -4.23 30.23 5.62
CA ASN A 347 -5.15 30.43 6.76
C ASN A 347 -5.88 29.15 7.23
N ILE A 348 -5.20 27.99 7.26
CA ILE A 348 -5.76 26.76 7.85
C ILE A 348 -5.31 26.57 9.31
N ILE A 349 -4.37 27.39 9.81
CA ILE A 349 -3.90 27.29 11.20
C ILE A 349 -3.71 28.69 11.81
N SER A 350 -4.80 29.44 11.96
CA SER A 350 -4.95 30.25 13.17
C SER A 350 -5.61 29.34 14.21
N VAL A 351 -4.80 28.53 14.92
CA VAL A 351 -5.28 27.85 16.12
C VAL A 351 -5.50 28.92 17.18
N GLY A 352 -6.70 29.50 17.18
CA GLY A 352 -7.27 30.16 18.34
C GLY A 352 -7.48 29.14 19.47
N LYS A 353 -7.89 29.62 20.65
CA LYS A 353 -8.29 28.72 21.75
C LYS A 353 -9.38 27.76 21.24
N PRO A 354 -9.28 26.45 21.53
CA PRO A 354 -10.30 25.49 21.12
C PRO A 354 -11.66 25.90 21.71
N CYS A 355 -12.67 26.00 20.86
CA CYS A 355 -14.03 26.38 21.26
C CYS A 355 -14.75 25.26 22.02
N GLY A 356 -14.23 24.03 21.96
CA GLY A 356 -14.73 22.91 22.74
C GLY A 356 -13.89 21.65 22.57
N SER A 357 -14.28 20.61 23.30
CA SER A 357 -13.74 19.26 23.12
C SER A 357 -14.88 18.30 22.81
N LEU A 358 -14.71 17.51 21.76
CA LEU A 358 -15.61 16.48 21.30
C LEU A 358 -15.08 15.11 21.74
N PHE A 359 -15.76 14.44 22.66
CA PHE A 359 -15.49 13.02 22.91
C PHE A 359 -16.36 12.16 22.00
N ILE A 360 -15.72 11.29 21.22
CA ILE A 360 -16.37 10.25 20.42
C ILE A 360 -16.05 8.92 21.08
N THR A 361 -17.06 8.28 21.66
CA THR A 361 -17.01 6.86 21.95
C THR A 361 -17.67 6.16 20.79
N VAL A 362 -16.94 5.51 19.89
CA VAL A 362 -17.62 4.54 19.01
C VAL A 362 -18.01 3.37 19.89
N VAL A 363 -19.26 2.91 19.77
CA VAL A 363 -19.91 1.92 20.65
C VAL A 363 -20.19 0.61 19.90
N GLU A 364 -20.59 0.70 18.64
CA GLU A 364 -21.03 -0.47 17.87
C GLU A 364 -20.83 -0.22 16.38
N ALA A 365 -20.22 -1.20 15.70
CA ALA A 365 -20.15 -1.29 14.25
C ALA A 365 -20.91 -2.56 13.81
N VAL A 366 -22.06 -2.41 13.17
CA VAL A 366 -22.86 -3.55 12.67
C VAL A 366 -22.72 -3.65 11.17
N GLN A 367 -22.23 -4.79 10.68
CA GLN A 367 -22.20 -5.12 9.27
C GLN A 367 -23.59 -5.60 8.86
N ILE A 368 -24.36 -4.71 8.24
CA ILE A 368 -25.71 -4.99 7.78
C ILE A 368 -25.61 -5.44 6.33
N TYR A 369 -25.69 -6.77 6.14
CA TYR A 369 -25.70 -7.51 4.88
C TYR A 369 -24.49 -7.26 3.95
N THR A 370 -23.46 -8.12 4.06
CA THR A 370 -22.48 -8.32 2.99
C THR A 370 -22.46 -9.80 2.63
N ILE A 371 -22.42 -10.12 1.33
CA ILE A 371 -22.25 -11.50 0.84
C ILE A 371 -20.83 -12.03 1.16
N ASN A 372 -19.91 -11.12 1.50
CA ASN A 372 -18.53 -11.46 1.78
C ASN A 372 -18.22 -11.32 3.29
N PRO A 373 -18.05 -12.44 4.03
CA PRO A 373 -17.63 -12.44 5.43
C PRO A 373 -16.13 -12.09 5.62
N GLU A 374 -15.38 -11.86 4.53
CA GLU A 374 -13.93 -11.61 4.56
C GLU A 374 -13.53 -10.13 4.40
N ILE A 375 -14.48 -9.18 4.39
CA ILE A 375 -14.16 -7.76 4.24
C ILE A 375 -13.52 -7.24 5.55
N ASN A 376 -12.24 -6.89 5.50
CA ASN A 376 -11.55 -6.19 6.58
C ASN A 376 -11.78 -4.69 6.44
N VAL A 377 -12.47 -4.08 7.41
CA VAL A 377 -12.81 -2.65 7.37
C VAL A 377 -11.97 -1.87 8.37
N GLN A 378 -11.34 -0.80 7.91
CA GLN A 378 -10.75 0.24 8.74
C GLN A 378 -11.67 1.48 8.71
N ILE A 379 -11.89 2.12 9.86
CA ILE A 379 -12.76 3.29 10.00
C ILE A 379 -11.91 4.50 10.39
N GLN A 380 -11.84 5.52 9.55
CA GLN A 380 -11.16 6.76 9.86
C GLN A 380 -12.18 7.83 10.25
N ILE A 381 -11.93 8.55 11.35
CA ILE A 381 -12.75 9.69 11.81
C ILE A 381 -11.85 10.92 11.93
N SER A 382 -12.24 12.01 11.30
CA SER A 382 -11.47 13.27 11.27
C SER A 382 -12.41 14.49 11.29
N ILE A 383 -11.86 15.67 11.60
CA ILE A 383 -12.57 16.95 11.47
C ILE A 383 -11.90 17.76 10.37
N GLY A 384 -12.68 18.42 9.52
CA GLY A 384 -12.20 19.28 8.45
C GLY A 384 -13.29 19.65 7.46
N HIS A 385 -12.95 20.44 6.44
CA HIS A 385 -13.89 20.74 5.36
C HIS A 385 -14.04 19.56 4.37
N ASP A 386 -12.92 18.86 4.12
CA ASP A 386 -12.82 17.66 3.32
C ASP A 386 -11.62 16.82 3.78
N TRP A 387 -11.36 15.70 3.10
CA TRP A 387 -10.25 14.81 3.42
C TRP A 387 -8.86 15.37 3.07
N ASP A 388 -8.79 16.44 2.29
CA ASP A 388 -7.54 17.11 1.93
C ASP A 388 -7.20 18.24 2.93
N HIS A 389 -8.21 18.75 3.65
CA HIS A 389 -8.13 19.85 4.62
C HIS A 389 -8.55 19.40 6.03
N ILE A 390 -7.91 18.33 6.51
CA ILE A 390 -8.18 17.74 7.83
C ILE A 390 -7.44 18.50 8.95
N THR A 391 -8.19 18.91 9.97
CA THR A 391 -7.66 19.59 11.17
C THR A 391 -7.28 18.63 12.30
N ALA A 392 -7.70 17.36 12.24
CA ALA A 392 -7.35 16.32 13.21
C ALA A 392 -7.00 14.96 12.54
N THR A 393 -5.75 14.52 12.70
CA THR A 393 -5.26 13.23 12.19
C THR A 393 -5.50 12.11 13.20
N PHE A 394 -6.46 11.22 12.93
CA PHE A 394 -6.66 10.00 13.71
C PHE A 394 -6.61 8.76 12.81
N GLN A 395 -6.08 7.66 13.34
CA GLN A 395 -6.04 6.34 12.71
C GLN A 395 -6.57 5.31 13.70
N THR A 396 -7.57 4.51 13.32
CA THR A 396 -8.07 3.39 14.14
C THR A 396 -7.25 2.13 13.93
N SER A 397 -7.29 1.24 14.94
CA SER A 397 -6.86 -0.15 14.84
C SER A 397 -7.70 -0.96 13.85
N ILE A 398 -7.07 -1.98 13.24
CA ILE A 398 -7.66 -2.93 12.31
C ILE A 398 -8.76 -3.73 13.03
N ILE A 399 -9.98 -3.74 12.49
CA ILE A 399 -11.03 -4.65 12.93
C ILE A 399 -10.90 -5.94 12.10
N THR A 400 -10.53 -7.04 12.76
CA THR A 400 -10.61 -8.38 12.18
C THR A 400 -11.95 -9.01 12.57
N CYS A 401 -12.81 -9.27 11.59
CA CYS A 401 -13.92 -10.20 11.79
C CYS A 401 -13.31 -11.60 11.96
N PRO A 402 -13.49 -12.29 13.11
CA PRO A 402 -12.96 -13.63 13.28
C PRO A 402 -13.59 -14.55 12.24
N LYS A 403 -12.78 -15.40 11.58
CA LYS A 403 -13.27 -16.56 10.84
C LYS A 403 -14.22 -17.32 11.76
N ARG A 404 -15.52 -17.35 11.46
CA ARG A 404 -16.38 -18.39 12.04
C ARG A 404 -15.89 -19.70 11.46
N ASN A 405 -15.24 -20.52 12.27
CA ASN A 405 -15.05 -21.93 11.96
C ASN A 405 -16.44 -22.50 11.67
N PHE A 406 -16.70 -22.87 10.42
CA PHE A 406 -17.89 -23.61 10.02
C PHE A 406 -17.80 -25.07 10.49
N LEU A 407 -17.62 -25.28 11.80
CA LEU A 407 -17.80 -26.58 12.44
C LEU A 407 -18.37 -26.33 13.84
N GLN A 408 -19.65 -26.68 14.01
CA GLN A 408 -20.36 -26.88 15.27
C GLN A 408 -20.59 -25.66 16.19
N LYS A 409 -21.80 -25.11 16.15
CA LYS A 409 -22.83 -25.23 17.22
C LYS A 409 -23.97 -24.26 16.93
N ASN A 410 -25.05 -24.79 16.39
CA ASN A 410 -26.37 -24.21 16.60
C ASN A 410 -26.67 -24.32 18.11
N ASN A 411 -26.82 -23.18 18.78
CA ASN A 411 -28.01 -22.83 19.56
C ASN A 411 -27.73 -21.71 20.55
N SER A 412 -28.80 -20.99 20.85
CA SER A 412 -28.97 -19.91 21.85
C SER A 412 -28.27 -18.60 21.52
N PHE A 413 -28.99 -17.67 20.89
CA PHE A 413 -29.21 -16.31 21.40
C PHE A 413 -30.26 -15.59 20.52
N ASN A 414 -31.51 -16.07 20.59
CA ASN A 414 -32.69 -15.26 20.29
C ASN A 414 -33.47 -15.13 21.60
N ARG A 415 -33.33 -13.99 22.29
CA ARG A 415 -34.32 -13.46 23.27
C ARG A 415 -33.87 -12.09 23.80
N MET A 416 -34.32 -11.05 23.10
CA MET A 416 -34.99 -9.87 23.70
C MET A 416 -35.98 -9.44 22.62
N SER A 417 -37.25 -9.83 22.73
CA SER A 417 -38.29 -9.17 23.53
C SER A 417 -39.31 -8.57 22.55
N SER A 418 -40.34 -9.33 22.23
CA SER A 418 -41.66 -8.77 22.01
C SER A 418 -42.67 -9.66 22.71
N LEU A 419 -43.41 -9.04 23.64
CA LEU A 419 -44.59 -9.60 24.26
C LEU A 419 -45.66 -9.79 23.19
N SER A 420 -46.30 -10.96 23.16
CA SER A 420 -47.77 -11.10 23.20
C SER A 420 -48.18 -12.57 23.14
N LEU A 421 -49.25 -12.87 23.87
CA LEU A 421 -49.82 -14.17 24.17
C LEU A 421 -50.39 -14.88 22.93
N SER A 422 -50.28 -16.22 22.86
CA SER A 422 -51.41 -17.15 23.11
C SER A 422 -51.12 -18.60 22.63
N THR A 423 -51.28 -19.53 23.57
CA THR A 423 -51.66 -20.95 23.51
C THR A 423 -52.08 -21.57 22.16
N ASN A 424 -51.43 -22.66 21.71
CA ASN A 424 -51.89 -24.07 21.87
C ASN A 424 -51.30 -25.08 20.85
N ASN A 425 -51.06 -26.29 21.38
CA ASN A 425 -51.07 -27.62 20.76
C ASN A 425 -49.84 -28.21 20.05
N LEU A 426 -49.20 -29.08 20.84
CA LEU A 426 -48.59 -30.38 20.53
C LEU A 426 -49.47 -31.24 19.58
N ASN A 427 -48.88 -31.88 18.56
CA ASN A 427 -48.72 -33.35 18.47
C ASN A 427 -48.45 -33.91 17.04
N ASN A 428 -47.65 -35.00 17.07
CA ASN A 428 -47.58 -36.16 16.17
C ASN A 428 -46.63 -36.11 14.95
N LEU A 429 -45.53 -36.89 15.00
CA LEU A 429 -45.32 -38.26 14.43
C LEU A 429 -45.15 -38.19 12.90
N LYS A 430 -44.32 -38.94 12.17
CA LYS A 430 -43.15 -39.82 12.33
C LYS A 430 -42.82 -40.26 10.87
N SER A 431 -41.57 -40.61 10.57
CA SER A 431 -41.11 -41.50 9.47
C SER A 431 -41.51 -41.21 8.01
N GLU A 432 -40.52 -41.04 7.12
CA GLU A 432 -40.10 -42.10 6.18
C GLU A 432 -38.87 -41.69 5.34
N HIS A 433 -38.03 -42.69 5.05
CA HIS A 433 -36.80 -42.62 4.25
C HIS A 433 -37.09 -42.78 2.75
N ARG A 434 -36.43 -42.00 1.88
CA ARG A 434 -35.74 -42.49 0.64
C ARG A 434 -34.88 -41.38 -0.01
N PRO A 435 -33.72 -41.70 -0.61
CA PRO A 435 -32.80 -40.72 -1.17
C PRO A 435 -33.11 -40.41 -2.65
N LEU A 436 -33.00 -39.13 -3.03
CA LEU A 436 -33.07 -38.66 -4.42
C LEU A 436 -31.72 -38.05 -4.83
N SER A 437 -31.39 -38.30 -6.10
CA SER A 437 -30.25 -37.83 -6.91
C SER A 437 -29.92 -36.33 -6.81
N PRO A 438 -28.65 -35.91 -7.01
CA PRO A 438 -28.25 -34.51 -6.90
C PRO A 438 -28.46 -33.77 -8.22
N ALA A 439 -29.69 -33.33 -8.49
CA ALA A 439 -29.97 -32.38 -9.57
C ALA A 439 -31.29 -31.63 -9.32
N ALA A 440 -31.35 -30.80 -8.27
CA ALA A 440 -32.32 -29.70 -8.18
C ALA A 440 -31.99 -28.77 -6.99
N ALA A 441 -31.84 -27.48 -7.30
CA ALA A 441 -32.01 -26.33 -6.41
C ALA A 441 -31.18 -26.31 -5.10
N ILE A 442 -30.06 -25.58 -5.14
CA ILE A 442 -29.45 -25.01 -3.94
C ILE A 442 -30.48 -24.08 -3.31
N LYS A 443 -31.20 -24.57 -2.30
CA LYS A 443 -32.04 -23.75 -1.42
C LYS A 443 -31.15 -22.75 -0.69
N ILE A 444 -31.36 -21.48 -1.00
CA ILE A 444 -30.80 -20.30 -0.34
C ILE A 444 -31.35 -20.28 1.09
N SER A 445 -30.63 -20.84 2.06
CA SER A 445 -31.02 -20.74 3.48
C SER A 445 -29.83 -20.76 4.43
N SER A 446 -28.80 -19.97 4.17
CA SER A 446 -27.69 -19.76 5.12
C SER A 446 -27.04 -18.38 5.01
N PHE A 447 -27.82 -17.31 4.85
CA PHE A 447 -27.33 -15.98 5.20
C PHE A 447 -27.35 -15.87 6.72
N GLY A 448 -26.18 -16.05 7.35
CA GLY A 448 -26.00 -15.73 8.76
C GLY A 448 -26.38 -14.26 9.00
N GLY A 449 -27.13 -14.00 10.07
CA GLY A 449 -27.55 -12.64 10.45
C GLY A 449 -26.38 -11.66 10.63
N PRO A 450 -26.68 -10.36 10.77
CA PRO A 450 -25.67 -9.30 10.84
C PRO A 450 -24.61 -9.60 11.91
N CYS A 451 -23.33 -9.44 11.55
CA CYS A 451 -22.23 -9.54 12.49
C CYS A 451 -22.16 -8.23 13.30
N ARG A 452 -22.31 -8.33 14.62
CA ARG A 452 -22.17 -7.22 15.55
C ARG A 452 -20.76 -7.24 16.14
N VAL A 453 -19.99 -6.18 15.90
CA VAL A 453 -18.72 -5.94 16.57
C VAL A 453 -18.92 -4.77 17.52
N GLU A 454 -18.85 -5.06 18.82
CA GLU A 454 -18.81 -4.00 19.84
C GLU A 454 -17.39 -3.47 19.91
N TRP A 455 -17.23 -2.20 19.57
CA TRP A 455 -15.98 -1.48 19.64
C TRP A 455 -16.21 -0.35 20.62
N ASN A 456 -15.46 -0.30 21.71
CA ASN A 456 -15.50 0.78 22.69
C ASN A 456 -14.15 1.51 22.64
N HIS A 457 -14.11 2.66 21.95
CA HIS A 457 -12.91 3.49 21.91
C HIS A 457 -13.28 4.94 22.16
N ASP A 458 -12.73 5.51 23.22
CA ASP A 458 -12.93 6.90 23.61
C ASP A 458 -11.85 7.78 23.00
N THR A 459 -12.24 8.74 22.16
CA THR A 459 -11.32 9.69 21.54
C THR A 459 -11.78 11.12 21.81
N LYS A 460 -10.87 11.96 22.32
CA LYS A 460 -11.07 13.41 22.48
C LYS A 460 -10.54 14.15 21.25
N LEU A 461 -11.42 14.78 20.50
CA LEU A 461 -11.13 15.70 19.41
C LEU A 461 -11.28 17.14 19.91
N LEU A 462 -10.40 18.04 19.48
CA LEU A 462 -10.50 19.46 19.80
C LEU A 462 -11.22 20.17 18.67
N LEU A 463 -12.21 21.00 19.01
CA LEU A 463 -12.98 21.79 18.05
C LEU A 463 -12.38 23.19 17.94
N TYR A 464 -12.16 23.64 16.71
CA TYR A 464 -11.63 24.97 16.41
C TYR A 464 -12.62 25.81 15.61
N ASN A 465 -13.39 25.18 14.71
CA ASN A 465 -14.44 25.82 13.94
C ASN A 465 -15.70 24.94 13.95
N LEU A 466 -16.87 25.54 14.18
CA LEU A 466 -18.16 24.83 14.20
C LEU A 466 -18.77 24.65 12.81
N ASP A 467 -18.22 25.31 11.80
CA ASP A 467 -18.59 25.15 10.39
C ASP A 467 -17.80 24.04 9.69
N ASP A 468 -16.88 23.38 10.41
CA ASP A 468 -16.20 22.19 9.91
C ASP A 468 -17.12 20.96 9.94
N TYR A 469 -16.76 19.93 9.17
CA TYR A 469 -17.46 18.66 9.13
C TYR A 469 -16.71 17.60 9.95
N LEU A 470 -17.47 16.76 10.64
CA LEU A 470 -17.02 15.46 11.09
C LEU A 470 -17.06 14.49 9.90
N LEU A 471 -15.89 14.04 9.49
CA LEU A 471 -15.68 13.14 8.36
C LEU A 471 -15.48 11.72 8.89
N ILE A 472 -16.25 10.76 8.38
CA ILE A 472 -16.13 9.34 8.69
C ILE A 472 -15.94 8.57 7.39
N ARG A 473 -14.85 7.81 7.26
CA ARG A 473 -14.53 7.00 6.08
C ARG A 473 -14.28 5.56 6.47
N CYS A 474 -14.83 4.64 5.69
CA CYS A 474 -14.55 3.22 5.77
C CYS A 474 -13.66 2.82 4.60
N SER A 475 -12.57 2.10 4.86
CA SER A 475 -11.65 1.62 3.82
C SER A 475 -11.32 0.14 3.99
N ASP A 476 -11.05 -0.53 2.87
CA ASP A 476 -10.59 -1.92 2.86
C ASP A 476 -9.12 -2.00 3.33
N VAL A 477 -8.82 -3.02 4.15
CA VAL A 477 -7.47 -3.36 4.64
C VAL A 477 -6.77 -4.37 3.73
N ASN A 478 -7.33 -4.66 2.55
CA ASN A 478 -6.71 -5.53 1.55
C ASN A 478 -5.25 -5.10 1.26
N PRO A 479 -4.25 -5.95 1.48
CA PRO A 479 -2.84 -5.63 1.24
C PRO A 479 -2.52 -5.36 -0.23
N PHE A 480 -3.39 -5.79 -1.16
CA PHE A 480 -3.21 -5.61 -2.61
C PHE A 480 -3.93 -4.37 -3.17
N GLU A 481 -4.90 -3.81 -2.45
CA GLU A 481 -5.56 -2.52 -2.73
C GLU A 481 -5.73 -1.72 -1.42
N PRO A 482 -4.63 -1.37 -0.72
CA PRO A 482 -4.73 -0.71 0.57
C PRO A 482 -5.44 0.64 0.40
N ARG A 483 -6.47 0.88 1.24
CA ARG A 483 -7.22 2.15 1.32
C ARG A 483 -8.30 2.36 0.25
N ARG A 484 -8.78 1.32 -0.42
CA ARG A 484 -10.00 1.43 -1.23
C ARG A 484 -11.14 1.96 -0.36
N CYS A 485 -11.66 3.15 -0.69
CA CYS A 485 -12.79 3.74 0.04
C CYS A 485 -14.02 2.84 -0.18
N LEU A 486 -14.47 2.22 0.90
CA LEU A 486 -15.69 1.42 0.92
C LEU A 486 -16.91 2.31 1.15
N GLY A 487 -16.77 3.48 1.77
CA GLY A 487 -17.87 4.43 1.95
C GLY A 487 -17.44 5.61 2.81
N GLU A 488 -18.08 6.75 2.65
CA GLU A 488 -17.82 7.93 3.49
C GLU A 488 -19.11 8.66 3.88
N ARG A 489 -19.05 9.33 5.03
CA ARG A 489 -20.13 10.18 5.53
C ARG A 489 -19.54 11.46 6.11
N ARG A 490 -20.23 12.58 5.89
CA ARG A 490 -19.87 13.92 6.37
C ARG A 490 -21.02 14.48 7.18
N LEU A 491 -20.72 15.04 8.34
CA LEU A 491 -21.72 15.57 9.26
C LEU A 491 -21.27 16.96 9.73
N LEU A 492 -22.10 17.97 9.50
CA LEU A 492 -21.77 19.34 9.91
C LEU A 492 -21.76 19.43 11.44
N LEU A 493 -20.68 19.96 12.02
CA LEU A 493 -20.52 20.01 13.49
C LEU A 493 -21.60 20.85 14.17
N ARG A 494 -22.03 21.96 13.56
CA ARG A 494 -23.13 22.79 14.06
C ARG A 494 -24.44 22.01 14.20
N ASN A 495 -24.78 21.17 13.23
CA ASN A 495 -25.99 20.35 13.27
C ASN A 495 -25.90 19.27 14.35
N LEU A 496 -24.70 18.67 14.51
CA LEU A 496 -24.45 17.70 15.56
C LEU A 496 -24.60 18.31 16.97
N LEU A 497 -24.24 19.59 17.13
CA LEU A 497 -24.44 20.31 18.39
C LEU A 497 -25.92 20.46 18.73
N ASP A 498 -26.72 20.87 17.76
CA ASP A 498 -28.17 21.05 17.95
C ASP A 498 -28.87 19.72 18.26
N GLU A 499 -28.49 18.65 17.55
CA GLU A 499 -29.03 17.30 17.78
C GLU A 499 -28.59 16.72 19.14
N SER A 500 -27.34 16.93 19.56
CA SER A 500 -26.83 16.43 20.83
C SER A 500 -27.57 17.00 22.06
N ARG A 501 -28.02 18.25 21.98
CA ARG A 501 -28.81 18.93 23.03
C ARG A 501 -30.20 18.32 23.20
N SER A 502 -30.72 17.65 22.16
CA SER A 502 -32.06 17.07 22.14
C SER A 502 -32.11 15.57 22.52
N ILE A 503 -31.07 14.79 22.20
CA ILE A 503 -31.11 13.30 22.28
C ILE A 503 -30.20 12.72 23.39
N GLY A 504 -29.60 13.54 24.25
CA GLY A 504 -28.83 13.03 25.40
C GLY A 504 -27.48 12.39 25.02
N GLY A 505 -26.88 12.85 23.93
CA GLY A 505 -25.48 12.59 23.59
C GLY A 505 -25.16 11.23 22.97
N THR A 506 -26.12 10.40 22.55
CA THR A 506 -25.81 9.18 21.76
C THR A 506 -26.44 9.27 20.38
N MET A 507 -25.64 9.08 19.34
CA MET A 507 -26.07 9.18 17.95
C MET A 507 -25.70 7.92 17.17
N THR A 508 -26.51 7.59 16.17
CA THR A 508 -26.28 6.43 15.30
C THR A 508 -26.31 6.89 13.86
N GLN A 509 -25.26 6.58 13.10
CA GLN A 509 -25.14 6.95 11.70
C GLN A 509 -24.93 5.73 10.84
N ASN A 510 -25.70 5.66 9.76
CA ASN A 510 -25.59 4.61 8.75
C ASN A 510 -24.61 5.04 7.65
N ILE A 511 -23.54 4.30 7.43
CA ILE A 511 -22.63 4.52 6.31
C ILE A 511 -22.95 3.49 5.23
N GLN A 512 -23.50 3.95 4.12
CA GLN A 512 -23.68 3.09 2.95
C GLN A 512 -22.31 2.78 2.35
N LEU A 513 -22.04 1.49 2.15
CA LEU A 513 -20.82 1.02 1.51
C LEU A 513 -21.05 0.86 -0.01
N HIS A 514 -20.10 1.34 -0.81
CA HIS A 514 -20.04 1.12 -2.24
C HIS A 514 -19.57 -0.31 -2.53
N ALA A 515 -20.31 -1.02 -3.39
CA ALA A 515 -19.89 -2.32 -3.88
C ALA A 515 -18.67 -2.19 -4.81
N PRO A 516 -17.74 -3.16 -4.80
CA PRO A 516 -16.60 -3.12 -5.70
C PRO A 516 -17.03 -3.22 -7.17
N GLN A 517 -16.52 -2.32 -8.02
CA GLN A 517 -16.91 -2.15 -9.44
C GLN A 517 -16.61 -3.36 -10.36
N ASN A 518 -15.93 -4.41 -9.89
CA ASN A 518 -15.42 -5.50 -10.75
C ASN A 518 -16.09 -6.85 -10.53
N GLN A 519 -17.42 -6.89 -10.38
CA GLN A 519 -18.14 -8.17 -10.20
C GLN A 519 -19.53 -8.16 -10.88
N GLU A 520 -19.56 -8.11 -12.22
CA GLU A 520 -20.77 -8.36 -13.02
C GLU A 520 -21.41 -9.74 -12.73
N ARG A 521 -20.67 -10.69 -12.14
CA ARG A 521 -21.19 -12.00 -11.71
C ARG A 521 -22.12 -11.96 -10.50
N PHE A 522 -22.20 -10.85 -9.75
CA PHE A 522 -22.97 -10.80 -8.50
C PHE A 522 -24.40 -10.27 -8.68
N ILE A 523 -24.68 -9.63 -9.82
CA ILE A 523 -26.03 -9.14 -10.16
C ILE A 523 -26.98 -10.33 -10.45
N ASN A 524 -26.44 -11.47 -10.90
CA ASN A 524 -27.23 -12.67 -11.23
C ASN A 524 -27.53 -13.59 -10.03
N LEU A 525 -27.06 -13.27 -8.82
CA LEU A 525 -27.32 -14.07 -7.61
C LEU A 525 -28.54 -13.60 -6.80
N PHE A 526 -29.17 -12.49 -7.21
CA PHE A 526 -30.38 -11.98 -6.59
C PHE A 526 -31.58 -12.32 -7.46
N ASP A 527 -32.44 -13.19 -6.93
CA ASP A 527 -33.82 -13.26 -7.36
C ASP A 527 -34.45 -11.86 -7.21
N HIS A 528 -35.31 -11.46 -8.15
CA HIS A 528 -35.77 -10.08 -8.39
C HIS A 528 -36.48 -9.39 -7.19
N SER A 529 -36.58 -10.02 -6.02
CA SER A 529 -37.22 -9.51 -4.80
C SER A 529 -36.28 -8.77 -3.83
N HIS A 530 -34.94 -8.85 -4.00
CA HIS A 530 -33.97 -8.32 -3.02
C HIS A 530 -32.96 -7.30 -3.59
N GLN A 531 -33.32 -6.56 -4.65
CA GLN A 531 -32.47 -5.55 -5.32
C GLN A 531 -32.08 -4.31 -4.48
N HIS A 532 -32.36 -4.26 -3.17
CA HIS A 532 -32.22 -3.03 -2.37
C HIS A 532 -31.32 -3.11 -1.12
N CYS A 533 -30.68 -4.25 -0.84
CA CYS A 533 -29.79 -4.35 0.31
C CYS A 533 -28.36 -3.89 -0.06
N ARG A 534 -28.12 -2.58 -0.04
CA ARG A 534 -26.75 -2.05 -0.12
C ARG A 534 -26.01 -2.40 1.18
N PRO A 535 -24.75 -2.89 1.08
CA PRO A 535 -23.95 -3.15 2.27
C PRO A 535 -23.81 -1.87 3.09
N SER A 536 -24.08 -1.95 4.38
CA SER A 536 -24.20 -0.79 5.25
C SER A 536 -23.45 -1.03 6.55
N LEU A 537 -22.68 -0.04 7.01
CA LEU A 537 -22.04 -0.05 8.31
C LEU A 537 -22.80 0.89 9.24
N LEU A 538 -23.43 0.35 10.29
CA LEU A 538 -24.03 1.17 11.33
C LEU A 538 -22.98 1.52 12.36
N ILE A 539 -22.67 2.81 12.52
CA ILE A 539 -21.77 3.28 13.58
C ILE A 539 -22.59 3.99 14.64
N LYS A 540 -22.61 3.43 15.85
CA LYS A 540 -23.13 4.11 17.03
C LYS A 540 -21.98 4.83 17.72
N TYR A 541 -22.15 6.12 18.00
CA TYR A 541 -21.17 6.87 18.78
C TYR A 541 -21.83 7.74 19.85
N LYS A 542 -21.13 7.90 20.98
CA LYS A 542 -21.52 8.81 22.05
C LYS A 542 -20.69 10.09 21.96
N PHE A 543 -21.38 11.21 22.08
CA PHE A 543 -20.88 12.57 22.06
C PHE A 543 -20.93 13.17 23.48
N LEU A 544 -19.82 13.75 23.93
CA LEU A 544 -19.80 14.64 25.09
C LEU A 544 -19.02 15.91 24.73
N LEU A 545 -19.70 17.06 24.78
CA LEU A 545 -19.07 18.37 24.62
C LEU A 545 -18.65 18.92 25.97
N TYR A 546 -17.42 19.38 26.07
CA TYR A 546 -17.00 20.27 27.16
C TYR A 546 -16.82 21.68 26.59
N ASN A 547 -17.63 22.63 27.08
CA ASN A 547 -17.33 24.05 26.92
C ASN A 547 -16.15 24.35 27.84
N ASN A 548 -15.06 24.86 27.27
CA ASN A 548 -14.01 25.48 28.08
C ASN A 548 -14.53 26.88 28.45
N SER A 549 -15.30 26.97 29.54
CA SER A 549 -15.56 28.24 30.23
C SER A 549 -14.28 28.75 30.89
#